data_AF-A0A117MVP6-F1
#
_entry.id   AF-A0A117MVP6-F1
#
_cell.length_a   1.000
_cell.length_b   1.000
_cell.length_c   1.000
_cell.angle_alpha   90.00
_cell.angle_beta   90.00
_cell.angle_gamma   90.00
#
_symmetry.space_group_name_H-M   'P 1'
#
loop_
_entity.id
_entity.type
_entity.pdbx_description
1 polymer ?
#
loop_
_entity_poly.entity_id
_entity_poly.type
_entity_poly.pdbx_seq_one_letter_code
_entity_poly.pdbx_strand_id
1 'polypeptide(L)'
;MPLYRFAVTDGQHLDRTDAIELSSETVAVKEAHRALAELIADLPNGARAELRISVENETGEAIYQAQLTFRGEAIFAGREKDGETKL
;
A
#
# COMPACT_ATOMS: atom_id res chain seq x y z
N MET A 1 25.17 10.19 -6.88
CA MET A 1 24.02 9.54 -7.55
C MET A 1 22.80 10.43 -7.30
N PRO A 2 21.75 10.42 -8.16
CA PRO A 2 20.58 11.25 -7.92
C PRO A 2 19.85 10.85 -6.63
N LEU A 3 19.26 11.84 -5.97
CA LEU A 3 18.54 11.67 -4.70
C LEU A 3 17.04 11.59 -4.94
N TYR A 4 16.38 10.69 -4.21
CA TYR A 4 14.93 10.49 -4.28
C TYR A 4 14.32 10.42 -2.89
N ARG A 5 13.11 10.97 -2.74
CA ARG A 5 12.30 10.87 -1.52
C ARG A 5 11.03 10.09 -1.81
N PHE A 6 10.67 9.20 -0.91
CA PHE A 6 9.46 8.40 -1.00
C PHE A 6 8.48 8.90 0.04
N ALA A 7 7.22 9.05 -0.36
CA ALA A 7 6.12 9.29 0.55
C ALA A 7 5.10 8.18 0.39
N VAL A 8 4.68 7.59 1.50
CA VAL A 8 3.70 6.49 1.55
C VAL A 8 2.59 6.90 2.49
N THR A 9 1.34 6.66 2.10
CA THR A 9 0.20 6.85 2.99
C THR A 9 -0.82 5.73 2.85
N ASP A 10 -1.42 5.36 3.97
CA ASP A 10 -2.54 4.40 4.09
C ASP A 10 -3.91 5.12 4.20
N GLY A 11 -3.94 6.42 3.92
CA GLY A 11 -5.11 7.28 4.08
C GLY A 11 -5.32 7.81 5.51
N GLN A 12 -4.59 7.28 6.50
CA GLN A 12 -4.62 7.76 7.89
C GLN A 12 -3.27 8.32 8.35
N HIS A 13 -2.18 7.68 7.95
CA HIS A 13 -0.81 8.00 8.28
C HIS A 13 -0.05 8.33 7.01
N LEU A 14 0.82 9.33 7.08
CA LEU A 14 1.77 9.67 6.02
C LEU A 14 3.16 9.43 6.57
N ASP A 15 3.87 8.50 5.94
CA ASP A 15 5.29 8.29 6.17
C ASP A 15 6.08 8.88 5.00
N ARG A 16 7.19 9.55 5.34
CA ARG A 16 8.08 10.17 4.36
C ARG A 16 9.50 9.79 4.72
N THR A 17 10.19 9.22 3.74
CA THR A 17 11.59 8.87 3.91
C THR A 17 12.48 10.09 3.80
N ASP A 18 13.67 9.98 4.38
CA ASP A 18 14.78 10.83 3.97
C ASP A 18 15.14 10.58 2.50
N ALA A 19 15.91 11.51 1.94
CA ALA A 19 16.41 11.38 0.58
C ALA A 19 17.42 10.21 0.51
N ILE A 20 17.21 9.29 -0.43
CA ILE A 20 18.10 8.16 -0.67
C ILE A 20 18.75 8.26 -2.04
N GLU A 21 20.02 7.88 -2.13
CA GLU A 21 20.75 7.82 -3.39
C GLU A 21 20.36 6.55 -4.16
N LEU A 22 19.89 6.73 -5.40
CA LEU A 22 19.59 5.62 -6.30
C LEU A 22 20.26 5.84 -7.66
N SER A 23 20.47 4.76 -8.40
CA SER A 23 21.20 4.82 -9.67
C SER A 23 20.43 5.49 -10.81
N SER A 24 19.09 5.50 -10.77
CA SER A 24 18.24 6.17 -11.76
C SER A 24 16.79 6.33 -11.29
N GLU A 25 16.02 7.16 -12.00
CA GLU A 25 14.58 7.31 -11.80
C GLU A 25 13.85 5.97 -11.98
N THR A 26 14.25 5.17 -12.98
CA THR A 26 13.67 3.84 -13.21
C THR A 26 13.83 2.92 -12.01
N VAL A 27 14.98 2.99 -11.32
CA VAL A 27 15.18 2.23 -10.09
C VAL A 27 14.30 2.78 -8.98
N ALA A 28 14.18 4.10 -8.84
CA ALA A 28 13.29 4.71 -7.85
C ALA A 28 11.82 4.28 -8.04
N VAL A 29 11.31 4.29 -9.27
CA VAL A 29 9.97 3.82 -9.60
C VAL A 29 9.79 2.33 -9.30
N LYS A 30 10.80 1.50 -9.60
CA LYS A 30 10.74 0.06 -9.32
C LYS A 30 10.70 -0.23 -7.81
N GLU A 31 11.49 0.48 -7.03
CA GLU A 31 11.48 0.37 -5.57
C GLU A 31 10.14 0.83 -4.98
N ALA A 32 9.55 1.92 -5.51
CA ALA A 32 8.20 2.34 -5.13
C ALA A 32 7.15 1.25 -5.40
N HIS A 33 7.17 0.61 -6.57
CA HIS A 33 6.28 -0.52 -6.86
C HIS A 33 6.48 -1.68 -5.89
N ARG A 34 7.73 -2.02 -5.52
CA ARG A 34 7.99 -3.08 -4.56
C ARG A 34 7.41 -2.76 -3.18
N ALA A 35 7.64 -1.55 -2.69
CA ALA A 35 7.09 -1.08 -1.42
C ALA A 35 5.56 -1.13 -1.42
N LEU A 36 4.91 -0.72 -2.51
CA LEU A 36 3.45 -0.81 -2.63
C LEU A 36 2.96 -2.27 -2.55
N ALA A 37 3.66 -3.21 -3.19
CA ALA A 37 3.31 -4.63 -3.12
C ALA A 37 3.44 -5.21 -1.70
N GLU A 38 4.45 -4.78 -0.94
CA GLU A 38 4.64 -5.17 0.46
C GLU A 38 3.49 -4.67 1.35
N LEU A 39 3.03 -3.43 1.15
CA LEU A 39 1.88 -2.86 1.87
C LEU A 39 0.57 -3.60 1.57
N ILE A 40 0.39 -4.04 0.33
CA ILE A 40 -0.79 -4.82 -0.08
C ILE A 40 -0.82 -6.18 0.61
N ALA A 41 0.35 -6.80 0.82
CA ALA A 41 0.43 -8.12 1.44
C ALA A 41 -0.05 -8.12 2.90
N ASP A 42 -0.02 -6.98 3.57
CA ASP A 42 -0.45 -6.81 4.97
C ASP A 42 -1.89 -6.26 5.11
N LEU A 43 -2.68 -6.24 4.02
CA LEU A 43 -4.03 -5.69 4.06
C LEU A 43 -4.96 -6.49 5.00
N PRO A 44 -5.64 -5.83 5.95
CA PRO A 44 -6.55 -6.51 6.87
C PRO A 44 -7.76 -7.10 6.12
N ASN A 45 -8.04 -8.38 6.39
CA ASN A 45 -9.15 -9.10 5.80
C ASN A 45 -10.48 -8.36 6.02
N GLY A 46 -11.05 -7.81 4.95
CA GLY A 46 -12.37 -7.18 4.94
C GLY A 46 -12.40 -5.66 5.21
N ALA A 47 -11.25 -5.00 5.42
CA ALA A 47 -11.22 -3.55 5.52
C ALA A 47 -11.14 -2.87 4.14
N ARG A 48 -11.70 -1.65 4.05
CA ARG A 48 -11.35 -0.74 2.96
C ARG A 48 -9.98 -0.14 3.27
N ALA A 49 -9.11 -0.09 2.28
CA ALA A 49 -7.80 0.54 2.41
C ALA A 49 -7.52 1.41 1.18
N GLU A 50 -6.87 2.55 1.41
CA GLU A 50 -6.38 3.43 0.37
C GLU A 50 -4.88 3.58 0.56
N LEU A 51 -4.10 2.99 -0.34
CA LEU A 51 -2.64 3.09 -0.32
C LEU A 51 -2.21 4.06 -1.41
N ARG A 52 -1.37 5.03 -1.08
CA ARG A 52 -0.76 5.93 -2.05
C ARG A 52 0.74 6.00 -1.81
N ILE A 53 1.49 5.97 -2.90
CA ILE A 53 2.93 6.18 -2.90
C ILE A 53 3.28 7.27 -3.91
N SER A 54 4.23 8.13 -3.56
CA SER A 54 4.84 9.09 -4.47
C SER A 54 6.35 9.11 -4.33
N VAL A 55 7.02 9.42 -5.44
CA VAL A 55 8.47 9.59 -5.51
C VAL A 55 8.77 10.99 -6.02
N GLU A 56 9.58 11.70 -5.27
CA GLU A 56 10.10 13.02 -5.62
C GLU A 56 11.60 12.90 -5.94
N ASN A 57 12.06 13.63 -6.94
CA ASN A 57 13.49 13.77 -7.23
C ASN A 57 14.12 14.87 -6.35
N GLU A 58 15.41 15.12 -6.55
CA GLU A 58 16.19 16.13 -5.82
C GLU A 58 15.75 17.58 -6.01
N THR A 59 14.99 17.88 -7.07
CA THR A 59 14.41 19.21 -7.31
C THR A 59 13.06 19.39 -6.62
N GLY A 60 12.52 18.33 -6.00
CA GLY A 60 11.19 18.29 -5.40
C GLY A 60 10.07 18.02 -6.42
N GLU A 61 10.42 17.66 -7.65
CA GLU A 61 9.44 17.28 -8.66
C GLU A 61 8.99 15.84 -8.45
N ALA A 62 7.66 15.62 -8.42
CA ALA A 62 7.08 14.30 -8.35
C ALA A 62 7.26 13.59 -9.71
N ILE A 63 8.15 12.60 -9.73
CA ILE A 63 8.46 11.81 -10.94
C ILE A 63 7.56 10.58 -11.08
N TYR A 64 6.91 10.18 -9.98
CA TYR A 64 6.01 9.03 -9.96
C TYR A 64 4.98 9.13 -8.84
N GLN A 65 3.76 8.69 -9.14
CA GLN A 65 2.71 8.56 -8.16
C GLN A 65 1.84 7.35 -8.51
N ALA A 66 1.47 6.57 -7.50
CA ALA A 66 0.51 5.50 -7.63
C ALA A 66 -0.47 5.48 -6.46
N GLN A 67 -1.67 5.01 -6.74
CA GLN A 67 -2.73 4.84 -5.77
C GLN A 67 -3.43 3.50 -5.99
N LEU A 68 -3.70 2.80 -4.90
CA LEU A 68 -4.50 1.59 -4.86
C LEU A 68 -5.64 1.77 -3.86
N THR A 69 -6.85 1.48 -4.30
CA THR A 69 -8.01 1.39 -3.41
C THR A 69 -8.45 -0.07 -3.34
N PHE A 70 -8.40 -0.66 -2.15
CA PHE A 70 -8.84 -2.02 -1.89
C PHE A 70 -10.19 -2.03 -1.16
N ARG A 71 -11.08 -2.93 -1.56
CA ARG A 71 -12.37 -3.19 -0.91
C ARG A 71 -12.63 -4.69 -0.88
N GLY A 72 -12.46 -5.29 0.29
CA GLY A 72 -12.84 -6.68 0.54
C GLY A 72 -14.27 -6.79 1.09
N GLU A 73 -15.01 -7.81 0.66
CA GLU A 73 -16.31 -8.18 1.23
C GLU A 73 -16.25 -9.66 1.62
N ALA A 74 -16.45 -9.96 2.90
CA ALA A 74 -16.50 -11.34 3.38
C ALA A 74 -17.88 -11.93 3.10
N ILE A 75 -17.97 -12.85 2.13
CA ILE A 75 -19.19 -13.59 1.85
C ILE A 75 -19.21 -14.82 2.77
N PHE A 76 -19.81 -14.69 3.96
CA PHE A 76 -20.08 -15.84 4.81
C PHE A 76 -21.26 -16.62 4.23
N ALA A 77 -21.00 -17.71 3.53
CA ALA A 77 -22.01 -18.74 3.30
C ALA A 77 -22.32 -19.38 4.66
N GLY A 78 -23.50 -19.08 5.21
CA GLY A 78 -23.93 -19.58 6.51
C GLY A 78 -23.81 -21.10 6.59
N ARG A 79 -22.95 -21.60 7.47
CA ARG A 79 -23.19 -22.91 8.09
C ARG A 79 -24.20 -22.67 9.19
N GLU A 80 -25.47 -22.87 8.88
CA GLU A 80 -26.47 -23.19 9.90
C GLU A 80 -25.93 -24.40 10.66
N LYS A 81 -25.48 -24.18 11.89
CA LYS A 81 -25.39 -25.27 12.85
C LYS A 81 -26.83 -25.52 13.30
N ASP A 82 -27.47 -26.51 12.67
CA ASP A 82 -28.66 -27.13 13.20
C ASP A 82 -28.41 -27.44 14.68
N GLY A 83 -29.28 -26.86 15.51
CA GLY A 83 -29.19 -26.94 16.96
C GLY A 83 -29.22 -28.38 17.44
N GLU A 84 -28.28 -28.68 18.34
CA GLU A 84 -28.43 -29.77 19.31
C GLU A 84 -29.82 -29.66 19.96
N THR A 85 -30.75 -30.50 19.53
CA THR A 85 -31.99 -30.70 20.27
C THR A 85 -31.68 -31.65 21.41
N LYS A 86 -31.50 -31.08 22.61
CA LYS A 86 -31.77 -31.79 23.85
C LYS A 86 -33.27 -32.06 23.93
N LEU A 87 -33.66 -33.33 24.07
CA LEU A 87 -34.66 -33.85 25.01
C LEU A 87 -34.64 -35.38 24.97
#